data_AF-A0A2G6K860-F1
#
_entry.id   AF-A0A2G6K860-F1
#
_cell.length_a   1.000
_cell.length_b   1.000
_cell.length_c   1.000
_cell.angle_alpha   90.00
_cell.angle_beta   90.00
_cell.angle_gamma   90.00
#
_symmetry.space_group_name_H-M   'P 1'
#
loop_
_entity.id
_entity.type
_entity.pdbx_description
1 polymer ?
#
loop_
_entity_poly.entity_id
_entity_poly.type
_entity_poly.pdbx_seq_one_letter_code
_entity_poly.pdbx_strand_id
1 'polypeptide(L)' 'MDKDDIRLKGTRVGIETVVGDYLAGASPEEIAARYRTLALEQVYAAMTYYWHNQAEIDAYLADYAKS' A
#
# COMPACT_ATOMS: atom_id res chain seq x y z
N MET A 1 -13.67 7.00 -7.12
CA MET A 1 -13.43 6.16 -5.94
C MET A 1 -14.24 4.92 -6.17
N ASP A 2 -13.58 3.84 -6.55
CA ASP A 2 -14.25 2.56 -6.75
C ASP A 2 -14.53 1.93 -5.37
N LYS A 3 -15.58 1.11 -5.26
CA LYS A 3 -15.91 0.44 -3.99
C LYS A 3 -14.84 -0.60 -3.59
N ASP A 4 -14.01 -0.98 -4.56
CA ASP A 4 -13.01 -2.04 -4.43
C ASP A 4 -11.61 -1.50 -4.08
N ASP A 5 -11.45 -0.18 -3.88
CA ASP A 5 -10.20 0.43 -3.42
C ASP A 5 -9.81 -0.08 -2.01
N ILE A 6 -8.61 -0.63 -1.86
CA ILE A 6 -8.10 -1.08 -0.55
C ILE A 6 -7.42 0.10 0.16
N ARG A 7 -7.89 0.45 1.37
CA ARG A 7 -7.43 1.64 2.13
C ARG A 7 -6.78 1.29 3.46
N LEU A 8 -5.74 2.04 3.81
CA LEU A 8 -5.15 1.99 5.15
C LEU A 8 -6.11 2.66 6.15
N LYS A 9 -6.56 1.88 7.15
CA LYS A 9 -7.59 2.28 8.12
C LYS A 9 -7.31 3.66 8.73
N GLY A 10 -8.32 4.53 8.73
CA GLY A 10 -8.22 5.88 9.30
C GLY A 10 -7.49 6.88 8.41
N THR A 11 -7.13 6.50 7.18
CA THR A 11 -6.41 7.36 6.25
C THR A 11 -7.07 7.34 4.86
N ARG A 12 -6.72 8.31 4.02
CA ARG A 12 -7.08 8.29 2.59
C ARG A 12 -6.04 7.57 1.74
N VAL A 13 -4.98 7.03 2.33
CA VAL A 13 -3.90 6.36 1.60
C VAL A 13 -4.37 4.97 1.22
N GLY A 14 -4.27 4.63 -0.06
CA GLY A 14 -4.55 3.28 -0.54
C GLY A 14 -3.32 2.38 -0.44
N ILE A 15 -3.56 1.07 -0.48
CA ILE A 15 -2.49 0.07 -0.36
C ILE A 15 -1.49 0.18 -1.51
N GLU A 16 -1.94 0.63 -2.69
CA GLU A 16 -1.11 0.84 -3.88
C GLU A 16 0.01 1.84 -3.66
N THR A 17 -0.21 2.82 -2.80
CA THR A 17 0.82 3.80 -2.45
C THR A 17 1.96 3.13 -1.70
N VAL A 18 1.64 2.34 -0.68
CA VAL A 18 2.64 1.69 0.18
C VAL A 18 3.36 0.57 -0.56
N VAL A 19 2.61 -0.31 -1.24
CA VAL A 19 3.18 -1.45 -1.95
C VAL A 19 3.97 -0.98 -3.17
N GLY A 20 3.48 0.02 -3.91
CA GLY A 20 4.19 0.60 -5.04
C GLY A 20 5.55 1.18 -4.66
N ASP A 21 5.62 1.95 -3.57
CA ASP A 21 6.89 2.50 -3.08
C ASP A 21 7.86 1.42 -2.59
N TYR A 22 7.35 0.40 -1.90
CA TYR A 22 8.17 -0.74 -1.48
C TYR A 22 8.76 -1.48 -2.68
N LEU A 23 7.95 -1.75 -3.71
CA LEU A 23 8.42 -2.38 -4.96
C LEU A 23 9.41 -1.51 -5.74
N ALA A 24 9.33 -0.19 -5.57
CA ALA A 24 10.32 0.76 -6.08
C ALA A 24 11.62 0.83 -5.24
N GLY A 25 11.72 0.04 -4.17
CA GLY A 25 12.92 -0.11 -3.35
C GLY A 25 12.94 0.71 -2.07
N ALA A 26 11.86 1.41 -1.72
CA ALA A 26 11.79 2.17 -0.47
C ALA A 26 11.66 1.24 0.75
N SER A 27 12.32 1.59 1.86
CA SER A 27 12.14 0.93 3.15
C SER A 27 10.79 1.31 3.79
N PRO A 28 10.24 0.47 4.70
CA PRO A 28 9.05 0.83 5.47
C PRO A 28 9.17 2.19 6.19
N GLU A 29 10.34 2.49 6.75
CA GLU A 29 10.64 3.75 7.44
C GLU A 29 10.67 4.93 6.48
N GLU A 30 11.23 4.77 5.28
CA GLU A 30 11.21 5.81 4.25
C GLU A 30 9.79 6.11 3.79
N ILE A 31 8.95 5.08 3.64
CA ILE A 31 7.54 5.22 3.28
C ILE A 31 6.77 5.95 4.40
N ALA A 32 6.94 5.55 5.66
CA ALA A 32 6.31 6.23 6.79
C ALA A 32 6.76 7.70 6.92
N ALA A 33 8.03 7.98 6.67
CA ALA A 33 8.56 9.35 6.66
C ALA A 33 7.97 10.20 5.52
N ARG A 34 7.73 9.60 4.36
CA ARG A 34 7.13 10.26 3.18
C ARG A 34 5.66 10.61 3.41
N TYR A 35 4.90 9.71 4.03
CA TYR A 35 3.47 9.88 4.27
C TYR A 35 3.15 10.10 5.75
N ARG A 36 3.21 11.37 6.20
CA ARG A 36 2.98 11.75 7.62
C ARG A 36 1.63 11.33 8.22
N THR A 37 0.66 10.92 7.40
CA THR A 37 -0.63 10.38 7.87
C THR A 37 -0.58 8.88 8.17
N LEU A 38 0.51 8.20 7.83
CA LEU A 38 0.73 6.78 8.12
C LEU A 38 1.62 6.63 9.34
N ALA A 39 1.19 5.81 10.29
CA ALA A 39 2.08 5.27 11.30
C ALA A 39 2.95 4.16 10.69
N LEU A 40 4.16 3.95 11.22
CA LEU A 40 5.08 2.92 10.74
C LEU A 40 4.45 1.52 10.83
N GLU A 41 3.66 1.26 11.87
CA GLU A 41 2.92 0.02 12.06
C GLU A 41 1.90 -0.22 10.94
N GLN A 42 1.29 0.84 10.39
CA GLN A 42 0.36 0.70 9.27
C GLN A 42 1.09 0.35 7.97
N VAL A 43 2.31 0.88 7.78
CA VAL A 43 3.17 0.52 6.65
C VAL A 43 3.56 -0.95 6.75
N TYR A 44 4.03 -1.41 7.92
CA TYR A 44 4.33 -2.83 8.12
C TYR A 44 3.11 -3.74 7.98
N ALA A 45 1.93 -3.31 8.45
CA ALA A 45 0.70 -4.06 8.28
C ALA A 45 0.33 -4.22 6.80
N ALA A 46 0.44 -3.14 6.01
CA ALA A 46 0.22 -3.18 4.56
C ALA A 46 1.23 -4.11 3.85
N MET A 47 2.50 -4.07 4.24
CA MET A 47 3.52 -4.97 3.69
C MET A 47 3.28 -6.43 4.07
N THR A 48 2.89 -6.69 5.32
CA THR A 48 2.53 -8.04 5.77
C THR A 48 1.32 -8.57 5.01
N TYR A 49 0.32 -7.73 4.79
CA TYR A 49 -0.85 -8.08 3.97
C TYR A 49 -0.46 -8.36 2.52
N TYR A 50 0.43 -7.54 1.94
CA TYR A 50 0.97 -7.76 0.60
C TYR A 50 1.68 -9.11 0.49
N TRP A 51 2.61 -9.42 1.39
CA TRP A 51 3.34 -10.68 1.34
C TRP A 51 2.44 -11.91 1.48
N HIS A 52 1.38 -11.82 2.30
CA HIS A 52 0.43 -12.93 2.45
C HIS A 52 -0.49 -13.09 1.23
N ASN A 53 -0.82 -11.99 0.55
CA ASN A 53 -1.80 -11.96 -0.54
C ASN A 53 -1.19 -11.46 -1.87
N GLN A 54 0.08 -11.81 -2.13
CA GLN A 54 0.87 -11.18 -3.18
C GLN A 54 0.20 -11.24 -4.55
N ALA A 55 -0.29 -12.42 -4.96
CA ALA A 55 -0.95 -12.59 -6.26
C ALA A 55 -2.23 -11.75 -6.42
N GLU A 56 -3.02 -11.62 -5.36
CA GLU A 56 -4.25 -10.82 -5.37
C GLU A 56 -3.93 -9.33 -5.44
N ILE A 57 -2.96 -8.87 -4.63
CA ILE A 57 -2.55 -7.47 -4.64
C ILE A 57 -1.84 -7.11 -5.94
N ASP A 58 -0.98 -7.95 -6.49
CA ASP A 58 -0.34 -7.69 -7.78
C ASP A 58 -1.40 -7.53 -8.90
N ALA A 59 -2.46 -8.33 -8.88
CA ALA A 59 -3.59 -8.18 -9.81
C ALA A 59 -4.36 -6.86 -9.59
N TYR A 60 -4.67 -6.52 -8.34
CA TYR A 60 -5.27 -5.24 -7.99
C TYR A 60 -4.42 -4.05 -8.46
N LEU A 61 -3.09 -4.08 -8.25
CA LEU A 61 -2.19 -3.01 -8.68
C LEU A 61 -2.12 -2.90 -10.20
N ALA A 62 -2.16 -4.03 -10.91
CA ALA A 62 -2.17 -4.04 -12.37
C ALA A 62 -3.46 -3.42 -12.93
N ASP A 63 -4.60 -3.61 -12.28
CA ASP A 63 -5.87 -2.99 -12.68
C ASP A 63 -5.96 -1.52 -12.27
N TYR A 64 -5.44 -1.17 -11.09
CA TYR A 64 -5.31 0.22 -10.65
C TYR A 64 -4.47 1.06 -11.61
N ALA A 65 -3.36 0.52 -12.14
CA ALA A 65 -2.49 1.23 -13.08
C ALA A 65 -3.12 1.50 -14.46
N LYS A 66 -4.23 0.83 -14.80
CA LYS A 66 -4.96 1.03 -16.06
C LYS A 66 -6.09 2.06 -15.95
N SER A 67 -6.42 2.47 -14.73
CA SER A 67 -7.59 3.31 -14.40
C SER A 67 -7.28 4.81 -14.39
#